data_AF-A0A973XZS3-F1
#
_entry.id   AF-A0A973XZS3-F1
#
_cell.length_a   1.000
_cell.length_b   1.000
_cell.length_c   1.000
_cell.angle_alpha   90.00
_cell.angle_beta   90.00
_cell.angle_gamma   90.00
#
_symmetry.space_group_name_H-M   'P 1'
#
loop_
_entity.id
_entity.type
_entity.pdbx_description
1 polymer ?
#
loop_
_entity_poly.entity_id
_entity_poly.type
_entity_poly.pdbx_seq_one_letter_code
_entity_poly.pdbx_strand_id
1 'polypeptide(L)'
;MIGAAVFAGVFAVAFVAFGLFVDPRKLWWRFRAPHFDNPEPHEPSAASFMWRRVALVALGLFLGWQVISMLRLAGVFETGPDHAEVLDRVENAALNLETEDGQGRHKWPGGEGSWGGFIDPRLKGPEREDPVATLVKENEDSGGDWDSEASREGLSGSEADTEPDPKDPFVERYEIDGICLTVHAVPLPGQSERDAAIDNLMYGITTDVVDSPCT
;
A
#
# COMPACT_ATOMS: atom_id res chain seq x y z
N MET A 1 3.96 -20.12 10.74
CA MET A 1 2.52 -19.91 10.43
C MET A 1 2.03 -20.78 9.27
N ILE A 2 2.85 -21.01 8.23
CA ILE A 2 2.51 -21.87 7.07
C ILE A 2 1.97 -23.26 7.46
N GLY A 3 2.55 -23.93 8.46
CA GLY A 3 2.07 -25.24 8.90
C GLY A 3 0.62 -25.26 9.40
N ALA A 4 0.17 -24.19 10.07
CA ALA A 4 -1.22 -24.06 10.52
C ALA A 4 -2.18 -23.86 9.34
N ALA A 5 -1.76 -23.08 8.32
CA ALA A 5 -2.53 -22.88 7.10
C ALA A 5 -2.68 -24.20 6.30
N VAL A 6 -1.61 -24.98 6.16
CA VAL A 6 -1.69 -26.30 5.49
C VAL A 6 -2.62 -27.25 6.25
N PHE A 7 -2.49 -27.31 7.58
CA PHE A 7 -3.37 -28.13 8.40
C PHE A 7 -4.84 -27.73 8.23
N ALA A 8 -5.16 -26.44 8.40
CA ALA A 8 -6.53 -25.93 8.20
C ALA A 8 -7.04 -26.18 6.77
N GLY A 9 -6.18 -26.10 5.75
CA GLY A 9 -6.52 -26.39 4.36
C GLY A 9 -6.93 -27.84 4.14
N VAL A 10 -6.21 -28.80 4.75
CA VAL A 10 -6.59 -30.22 4.70
C VAL A 10 -7.97 -30.46 5.32
N PHE A 11 -8.26 -29.82 6.46
CA PHE A 11 -9.59 -29.91 7.08
C PHE A 11 -10.68 -29.25 6.23
N ALA A 12 -10.41 -28.09 5.62
CA ALA A 12 -11.35 -27.43 4.73
C ALA A 12 -11.77 -28.37 3.58
N VAL A 13 -10.79 -28.98 2.90
CA VAL A 13 -11.05 -29.95 1.83
C VAL A 13 -11.82 -31.17 2.35
N ALA A 14 -11.42 -31.71 3.51
CA ALA A 14 -12.10 -32.84 4.11
C ALA A 14 -13.57 -32.53 4.43
N PHE A 15 -13.87 -31.39 5.05
CA PHE A 15 -15.24 -30.99 5.38
C PHE A 15 -16.12 -30.79 4.14
N VAL A 16 -15.59 -30.14 3.10
CA VAL A 16 -16.31 -30.00 1.82
C VAL A 16 -16.55 -31.38 1.19
N ALA A 17 -15.53 -32.24 1.16
CA ALA A 17 -15.65 -33.59 0.60
C ALA A 17 -16.68 -34.44 1.37
N PHE A 18 -16.66 -34.39 2.70
CA PHE A 18 -17.66 -35.04 3.55
C PHE A 18 -19.07 -34.46 3.34
N GLY A 19 -19.20 -33.15 3.18
CA GLY A 19 -20.49 -32.51 2.91
C GLY A 19 -21.10 -32.92 1.57
N LEU A 20 -20.28 -33.10 0.54
CA LEU A 20 -20.73 -33.36 -0.84
C LEU A 20 -20.86 -34.85 -1.17
N PHE A 21 -19.87 -35.68 -0.82
CA PHE A 21 -19.77 -37.05 -1.32
C PHE A 21 -20.29 -38.11 -0.35
N VAL A 22 -20.49 -37.76 0.91
CA VAL A 22 -20.85 -38.74 1.94
C VAL A 22 -22.36 -38.70 2.19
N ASP A 23 -22.99 -39.88 2.10
CA ASP A 23 -24.41 -40.05 2.43
C ASP A 23 -24.60 -40.16 3.95
N PRO A 24 -25.14 -39.12 4.62
CA PRO A 24 -25.25 -39.10 6.07
C PRO A 24 -26.27 -40.13 6.56
N ARG A 25 -27.25 -40.49 5.72
CA ARG A 25 -28.21 -41.57 5.96
C ARG A 25 -27.49 -42.92 6.07
N LYS A 26 -26.59 -43.23 5.14
CA LYS A 26 -25.81 -44.48 5.15
C LYS A 26 -24.89 -44.57 6.36
N LEU A 27 -24.28 -43.46 6.76
CA LEU A 27 -23.49 -43.38 8.00
C LEU A 27 -24.34 -43.61 9.24
N TRP A 28 -25.52 -43.00 9.30
CA TRP A 28 -26.43 -43.18 10.43
C TRP A 28 -26.83 -44.65 10.58
N TRP A 29 -27.20 -45.32 9.49
CA TRP A 29 -27.51 -46.75 9.49
C TRP A 29 -26.32 -47.63 9.87
N ARG A 30 -25.10 -47.25 9.46
CA ARG A 30 -23.90 -48.05 9.76
C ARG A 30 -23.46 -47.95 11.22
N PHE A 31 -23.56 -46.77 11.83
CA PHE A 31 -22.94 -46.54 13.14
C PHE A 31 -23.95 -46.33 14.27
N ARG A 32 -25.14 -45.78 13.97
CA ARG A 32 -26.09 -45.36 15.00
C ARG A 32 -27.33 -46.24 15.07
N ALA A 33 -27.81 -46.75 13.93
CA ALA A 33 -28.96 -47.67 13.91
C ALA A 33 -28.78 -48.94 14.78
N PRO A 34 -27.60 -49.59 14.86
CA PRO A 34 -27.44 -50.79 15.69
C PRO A 34 -27.62 -50.57 17.20
N HIS A 35 -27.63 -49.32 17.66
CA HIS A 35 -27.78 -48.97 19.08
C HIS A 35 -29.26 -48.81 19.49
N PHE A 36 -30.21 -48.94 18.57
CA PHE A 36 -31.64 -48.83 18.84
C PHE A 36 -32.34 -50.16 18.57
N ASP A 37 -33.22 -50.58 19.48
CA ASP A 37 -34.03 -51.80 19.30
C ASP A 37 -34.98 -51.70 18.10
N ASN A 38 -35.46 -50.49 17.81
CA ASN A 38 -36.26 -50.16 16.62
C ASN A 38 -35.67 -48.93 15.93
N PRO A 39 -34.82 -49.08 14.89
CA PRO A 39 -34.11 -47.96 14.29
C PRO A 39 -35.00 -47.07 13.41
N GLU A 40 -35.99 -47.63 12.71
CA GLU A 40 -36.86 -46.88 11.78
C GLU A 40 -37.52 -45.62 12.38
N PRO A 41 -38.13 -45.65 13.58
CA PRO A 41 -38.75 -44.46 14.19
C PRO A 41 -37.75 -43.42 14.70
N HIS A 42 -36.47 -43.78 14.83
CA HIS A 42 -35.40 -42.88 15.28
C HIS A 42 -34.57 -42.30 14.13
N GLU A 43 -34.92 -42.60 12.88
CA GLU A 43 -34.24 -42.03 11.71
C GLU A 43 -34.44 -40.50 11.68
N PRO A 44 -33.35 -39.71 11.64
CA PRO A 44 -33.44 -38.27 11.51
C PRO A 44 -34.17 -37.87 10.23
N SER A 45 -34.92 -36.77 10.27
CA SER A 45 -35.64 -36.27 9.10
C SER A 45 -34.69 -35.92 7.95
N ALA A 46 -35.16 -36.04 6.70
CA ALA A 46 -34.37 -35.69 5.51
C ALA A 46 -33.82 -34.24 5.57
N ALA A 47 -34.60 -33.32 6.14
CA ALA A 47 -34.19 -31.93 6.36
C ALA A 47 -32.98 -31.81 7.29
N SER A 48 -32.93 -32.62 8.37
CA SER A 48 -31.79 -32.61 9.30
C SER A 48 -30.49 -33.08 8.63
N PHE A 49 -30.58 -34.08 7.75
CA PHE A 49 -29.45 -34.56 6.96
C PHE A 49 -28.97 -33.52 5.94
N MET A 50 -29.90 -32.84 5.27
CA MET A 50 -29.58 -31.75 4.34
C MET A 50 -28.90 -30.59 5.07
N TRP A 51 -29.43 -30.16 6.22
CA TRP A 51 -28.84 -29.07 7.00
C TRP A 51 -27.41 -29.39 7.46
N ARG A 52 -27.16 -30.64 7.87
CA ARG A 52 -25.82 -31.08 8.24
C ARG A 52 -24.83 -31.01 7.07
N ARG A 53 -25.25 -31.35 5.85
CA ARG A 53 -24.40 -31.20 4.64
C ARG A 53 -24.08 -29.74 4.38
N VAL A 54 -25.09 -28.88 4.40
CA VAL A 54 -24.92 -27.43 4.21
C VAL A 54 -23.96 -26.86 5.25
N ALA A 55 -24.13 -27.23 6.53
CA ALA A 55 -23.26 -26.79 7.60
C ALA A 55 -21.80 -27.25 7.41
N LEU A 56 -21.57 -28.49 6.97
CA LEU A 56 -20.22 -28.99 6.70
C LEU A 56 -19.55 -28.29 5.52
N VAL A 57 -20.28 -28.07 4.43
CA VAL A 57 -19.76 -27.32 3.27
C VAL A 57 -19.47 -25.87 3.66
N ALA A 58 -20.38 -25.21 4.38
CA ALA A 58 -20.19 -23.85 4.85
C ALA A 58 -18.96 -23.73 5.77
N LEU A 59 -18.78 -24.67 6.70
CA LEU A 59 -17.61 -24.73 7.57
C LEU A 59 -16.32 -24.95 6.77
N GLY A 60 -16.35 -25.83 5.78
CA GLY A 60 -15.20 -26.07 4.90
C GLY A 60 -14.81 -24.84 4.09
N LEU A 61 -15.79 -24.12 3.53
CA LEU A 61 -15.55 -22.85 2.83
C LEU A 61 -14.99 -21.77 3.78
N PHE A 62 -15.54 -21.66 4.98
CA PHE A 62 -15.05 -20.72 5.99
C PHE A 62 -13.59 -21.01 6.36
N LEU A 63 -13.23 -22.28 6.60
CA LEU A 63 -11.84 -22.68 6.85
C LEU A 63 -10.94 -22.39 5.65
N GLY A 64 -11.41 -22.67 4.42
CA GLY A 64 -10.67 -22.35 3.20
C GLY A 64 -10.38 -20.85 3.07
N TRP A 65 -11.35 -20.00 3.43
CA TRP A 65 -11.15 -18.56 3.50
C TRP A 65 -10.07 -18.17 4.53
N GLN A 66 -10.12 -18.74 5.73
CA GLN A 66 -9.11 -18.48 6.78
C GLN A 66 -7.70 -18.88 6.32
N VAL A 67 -7.56 -19.99 5.59
CA VAL A 67 -6.29 -20.44 5.03
C VAL A 67 -5.73 -19.41 4.05
N ILE A 68 -6.57 -18.88 3.16
CA ILE A 68 -6.16 -17.82 2.23
C ILE A 68 -5.71 -16.58 3.00
N SER A 69 -6.47 -16.15 4.01
CA SER A 69 -6.09 -15.01 4.86
C SER A 69 -4.74 -15.24 5.57
N MET A 70 -4.51 -16.44 6.12
CA MET A 70 -3.24 -16.78 6.77
C MET A 70 -2.07 -16.85 5.79
N LEU A 71 -2.30 -17.33 4.56
CA LEU A 71 -1.26 -17.39 3.53
C LEU A 71 -0.89 -16.00 3.01
N ARG A 72 -1.87 -15.10 2.88
CA ARG A 72 -1.62 -13.68 2.59
C ARG A 72 -0.80 -13.02 3.69
N LEU A 73 -1.17 -13.21 4.97
CA LEU A 73 -0.41 -12.69 6.10
C LEU A 73 1.00 -13.28 6.22
N ALA A 74 1.22 -14.47 5.68
CA ALA A 74 2.53 -15.13 5.67
C ALA A 74 3.40 -14.76 4.45
N GLY A 75 2.98 -13.81 3.61
CA GLY A 75 3.70 -13.39 2.40
C GLY A 75 3.72 -14.43 1.28
N VAL A 76 2.97 -15.54 1.40
CA VAL A 76 2.97 -16.60 0.37
C VAL A 76 2.22 -16.15 -0.90
N PHE A 77 1.30 -15.20 -0.74
CA PHE A 77 0.66 -14.49 -1.83
C PHE A 77 0.96 -13.00 -1.63
N GLU A 78 2.20 -12.59 -1.85
CA GLU A 78 2.53 -11.19 -2.11
C GLU A 78 1.82 -10.81 -3.42
N THR A 79 0.70 -10.11 -3.29
CA THR A 79 -0.06 -9.55 -4.44
C THR A 79 0.33 -8.11 -4.72
N GLY A 80 1.48 -7.66 -4.23
CA GLY A 80 2.07 -6.36 -4.51
C GLY A 80 3.46 -6.52 -5.12
N PRO A 81 3.99 -5.48 -5.77
CA PRO A 81 5.38 -5.45 -6.20
C PRO A 81 6.31 -5.71 -5.00
N ASP A 82 7.39 -6.46 -5.23
CA ASP A 82 8.39 -6.73 -4.20
C ASP A 82 8.97 -5.40 -3.70
N HIS A 83 9.15 -5.23 -2.39
CA HIS A 83 9.72 -4.01 -1.80
C HIS A 83 11.05 -3.65 -2.46
N ALA A 84 11.87 -4.66 -2.78
CA ALA A 84 13.14 -4.47 -3.49
C ALA A 84 12.95 -3.96 -4.93
N GLU A 85 11.87 -4.37 -5.60
CA GLU A 85 11.51 -3.87 -6.93
C GLU A 85 10.97 -2.43 -6.86
N VAL A 86 10.16 -2.11 -5.84
CA VAL A 86 9.69 -0.73 -5.60
C VAL A 86 10.89 0.17 -5.33
N LEU A 87 11.83 -0.24 -4.46
CA LEU A 87 13.05 0.51 -4.17
C LEU A 87 13.89 0.77 -5.43
N ASP A 88 14.14 -0.27 -6.25
CA ASP A 88 14.88 -0.12 -7.51
C ASP A 88 14.17 0.85 -8.48
N ARG A 89 12.84 0.83 -8.53
CA ARG A 89 12.08 1.80 -9.35
C ARG A 89 12.17 3.22 -8.80
N VAL A 90 12.13 3.41 -7.48
CA VAL A 90 12.29 4.72 -6.83
C VAL A 90 13.70 5.26 -7.08
N GLU A 91 14.74 4.45 -6.89
CA GLU A 91 16.13 4.83 -7.18
C GLU A 91 16.31 5.17 -8.66
N ASN A 92 15.74 4.38 -9.57
CA ASN A 92 15.78 4.69 -11.01
C ASN A 92 15.00 5.97 -11.35
N ALA A 93 13.86 6.23 -10.71
CA ALA A 93 13.11 7.47 -10.92
C ALA A 93 13.90 8.69 -10.45
N ALA A 94 14.55 8.58 -9.28
CA ALA A 94 15.43 9.58 -8.69
C ALA A 94 16.65 9.88 -9.59
N LEU A 95 17.37 8.84 -10.02
CA LEU A 95 18.50 8.96 -10.94
C LEU A 95 18.09 9.60 -12.26
N ASN A 96 16.94 9.22 -12.83
CA ASN A 96 16.43 9.85 -14.06
C ASN A 96 16.10 11.33 -13.85
N LEU A 97 15.52 11.72 -12.71
CA LEU A 97 15.32 13.14 -12.36
C LEU A 97 16.66 13.89 -12.31
N GLU A 98 17.74 13.28 -11.85
CA GLU A 98 19.05 13.94 -11.82
C GLU A 98 19.74 13.99 -13.19
N THR A 99 19.44 13.06 -14.11
CA THR A 99 20.31 12.84 -15.29
C THR A 99 19.65 12.91 -16.66
N GLU A 100 18.34 12.98 -16.78
CA GLU A 100 17.62 12.85 -18.07
C GLU A 100 18.09 13.82 -19.17
N ASP A 101 18.42 15.07 -18.82
CA ASP A 101 18.95 16.07 -19.76
C ASP A 101 20.50 16.13 -19.81
N GLY A 102 21.17 15.16 -19.18
CA GLY A 102 22.63 15.12 -19.02
C GLY A 102 23.21 16.24 -18.13
N GLN A 103 22.35 17.09 -17.57
CA GLN A 103 22.72 18.24 -16.74
C GLN A 103 21.83 18.44 -15.50
N GLY A 104 20.83 17.58 -15.26
CA GLY A 104 19.91 17.67 -14.12
C GLY A 104 19.07 18.95 -14.08
N ARG A 105 18.76 19.50 -15.26
CA ARG A 105 18.08 20.79 -15.40
C ARG A 105 16.64 20.57 -15.83
N HIS A 106 15.69 20.91 -14.97
CA HIS A 106 14.27 20.74 -15.26
C HIS A 106 13.53 22.06 -15.15
N LYS A 107 12.48 22.23 -15.97
CA LYS A 107 11.51 23.29 -15.75
C LYS A 107 10.56 22.90 -14.63
N TRP A 108 10.05 23.89 -13.92
CA TRP A 108 9.01 23.66 -12.93
C TRP A 108 7.82 22.90 -13.54
N PRO A 109 7.28 21.88 -12.85
CA PRO A 109 6.03 21.22 -13.20
C PRO A 109 4.85 22.21 -13.13
N GLY A 110 4.60 22.97 -14.20
CA GLY A 110 3.44 23.85 -14.25
C GLY A 110 2.14 23.07 -13.95
N GLY A 111 1.22 23.66 -13.18
CA GLY A 111 -0.03 23.00 -12.75
C GLY A 111 -0.25 23.05 -11.24
N GLU A 112 -0.52 21.90 -10.60
CA GLU A 112 -0.67 21.76 -9.13
C GLU A 112 0.61 22.06 -8.34
N GLY A 113 1.73 22.34 -9.02
CA GLY A 113 2.96 22.80 -8.39
C GLY A 113 3.67 21.73 -7.56
N SER A 114 3.67 20.48 -8.02
CA SER A 114 4.45 19.41 -7.36
C SER A 114 5.22 18.57 -8.38
N TRP A 115 6.38 18.08 -7.98
CA TRP A 115 7.18 17.11 -8.74
C TRP A 115 6.50 15.73 -8.87
N GLY A 116 5.44 15.47 -8.09
CA GLY A 116 4.69 14.21 -8.05
C GLY A 116 4.18 13.78 -9.41
N GLY A 117 3.72 14.72 -10.24
CA GLY A 117 3.26 14.43 -11.60
C GLY A 117 4.36 13.91 -12.55
N PHE A 118 5.64 14.21 -12.27
CA PHE A 118 6.79 13.69 -13.02
C PHE A 118 7.30 12.36 -12.47
N ILE A 119 7.19 12.18 -11.16
CA ILE A 119 7.63 10.98 -10.43
C ILE A 119 6.63 9.82 -10.63
N ASP A 120 5.33 10.09 -10.47
CA ASP A 120 4.25 9.10 -10.49
C ASP A 120 4.23 8.21 -11.75
N PRO A 121 4.36 8.73 -12.98
CA PRO A 121 4.37 7.89 -14.17
C PRO A 121 5.55 6.92 -14.24
N ARG A 122 6.66 7.21 -13.55
CA ARG A 122 7.89 6.40 -13.54
C ARG A 122 7.85 5.30 -12.50
N LEU A 123 7.10 5.52 -11.42
CA LEU A 123 6.90 4.55 -10.35
C LEU A 123 5.80 3.54 -10.67
N LYS A 124 4.85 3.92 -11.53
CA LYS A 124 3.83 3.02 -12.06
C LYS A 124 4.49 1.99 -12.98
N GLY A 125 4.57 0.75 -12.51
CA GLY A 125 4.86 -0.40 -13.36
C GLY A 125 3.65 -0.85 -14.18
N PRO A 126 3.74 -2.03 -14.81
CA PRO A 126 2.72 -2.50 -15.74
C PRO A 126 1.37 -2.81 -15.07
N GLU A 127 1.35 -2.94 -13.74
CA GLU A 127 0.17 -3.27 -12.96
C GLU A 127 -0.49 -2.00 -12.41
N ARG A 128 -1.83 -1.96 -12.44
CA ARG A 128 -2.61 -0.77 -12.05
C ARG A 128 -2.67 -0.53 -10.54
N GLU A 129 -2.15 -1.45 -9.74
CA GLU A 129 -2.18 -1.43 -8.27
C GLU A 129 -0.83 -1.04 -7.65
N ASP A 130 0.12 -0.58 -8.46
CA ASP A 130 1.44 -0.15 -7.96
C ASP A 130 1.33 1.07 -7.03
N PRO A 131 2.21 1.17 -6.02
CA PRO A 131 2.18 2.25 -5.05
C PRO A 131 2.36 3.61 -5.75
N VAL A 132 1.54 4.58 -5.36
CA VAL A 132 1.55 5.95 -5.89
C VAL A 132 2.35 6.84 -4.94
N ALA A 133 3.18 7.72 -5.47
CA ALA A 133 3.92 8.65 -4.64
C ALA A 133 2.96 9.63 -3.98
N THR A 134 3.01 9.68 -2.65
CA THR A 134 2.19 10.62 -1.90
C THR A 134 3.06 11.75 -1.39
N LEU A 135 2.75 12.99 -1.76
CA LEU A 135 3.45 14.16 -1.24
C LEU A 135 3.20 14.25 0.27
N VAL A 136 4.27 14.15 1.06
CA VAL A 136 4.26 14.37 2.49
C VAL A 136 4.50 15.86 2.70
N LYS A 137 3.42 16.62 2.96
CA LYS A 137 3.55 18.02 3.36
C LYS A 137 4.22 18.07 4.73
N GLU A 138 5.41 18.67 4.79
CA GLU A 138 6.04 19.03 6.05
C GLU A 138 5.15 20.09 6.70
N ASN A 139 4.51 19.77 7.83
CA ASN A 139 3.92 20.81 8.68
C ASN A 139 5.08 21.73 9.07
N GLU A 140 4.95 23.04 8.87
CA GLU A 140 5.94 24.11 9.08
C GLU A 140 6.50 24.23 10.52
N ASP A 141 6.47 23.19 11.34
CA ASP A 141 6.96 23.20 12.72
C ASP A 141 8.45 22.86 12.86
N SER A 142 9.16 22.53 11.77
CA SER A 142 10.63 22.40 11.77
C SER A 142 11.33 23.66 11.23
N GLY A 143 10.88 24.83 11.68
CA GLY A 143 11.72 26.02 11.73
C GLY A 143 12.88 25.76 12.69
N GLY A 144 13.93 25.10 12.19
CA GLY A 144 15.19 24.92 12.88
C GLY A 144 15.77 26.28 13.27
N ASP A 145 15.79 26.52 14.57
CA ASP A 145 16.45 27.58 15.30
C ASP A 145 17.89 27.82 14.77
N TRP A 146 18.03 28.77 13.85
CA TRP A 146 19.30 29.41 13.54
C TRP A 146 19.18 30.86 13.95
N ASP A 147 19.50 31.11 15.21
CA ASP A 147 19.90 32.38 15.81
C ASP A 147 19.04 33.61 15.49
N SER A 148 18.10 33.94 16.39
CA SER A 148 17.87 35.33 16.84
C SER A 148 16.82 35.42 17.95
N GLU A 149 17.29 35.57 19.20
CA GLU A 149 16.52 36.24 20.25
C GLU A 149 16.15 37.66 19.77
N ALA A 150 14.89 37.93 19.44
CA ALA A 150 14.23 39.21 19.74
C ALA A 150 12.74 39.21 19.36
N SER A 151 11.94 39.62 20.35
CA SER A 151 10.64 40.30 20.15
C SER A 151 9.45 39.44 19.72
N ARG A 152 8.93 38.77 20.75
CA ARG A 152 7.53 38.47 20.98
C ARG A 152 6.66 39.73 20.81
N GLU A 153 5.81 39.77 19.80
CA GLU A 153 4.48 40.40 19.85
C GLU A 153 3.62 39.90 18.69
N GLY A 154 2.36 39.63 18.98
CA GLY A 154 1.53 38.71 18.21
C GLY A 154 1.02 39.27 16.89
N LEU A 155 0.54 38.35 16.04
CA LEU A 155 -0.55 38.59 15.11
C LEU A 155 -1.07 37.24 14.60
N SER A 156 -2.29 36.95 15.02
CA SER A 156 -3.24 36.06 14.35
C SER A 156 -3.46 36.61 12.94
N GLY A 157 -2.69 36.11 11.98
CA GLY A 157 -2.83 36.40 10.55
C GLY A 157 -3.28 35.15 9.81
N SER A 158 -4.34 35.30 9.04
CA SER A 158 -4.92 34.31 8.13
C SER A 158 -3.86 33.58 7.30
N GLU A 159 -4.03 32.25 7.17
CA GLU A 159 -3.55 31.44 6.06
C GLU A 159 -3.83 32.17 4.74
N ALA A 160 -2.84 32.90 4.27
CA ALA A 160 -2.74 33.29 2.88
C ALA A 160 -1.73 32.32 2.29
N ASP A 161 -2.16 31.61 1.24
CA ASP A 161 -1.28 30.95 0.28
C ASP A 161 -0.15 31.92 -0.07
N THR A 162 0.96 31.83 0.65
CA THR A 162 2.10 32.70 0.44
C THR A 162 2.80 32.06 -0.73
N GLU A 163 2.57 32.64 -1.91
CA GLU A 163 3.24 32.27 -3.15
C GLU A 163 4.75 32.18 -2.84
N PRO A 164 5.35 30.99 -2.94
CA PRO A 164 6.69 30.75 -2.41
C PRO A 164 7.67 31.71 -3.09
N ASP A 165 8.53 32.35 -2.29
CA ASP A 165 9.55 33.25 -2.82
C ASP A 165 10.44 32.44 -3.79
N PRO A 166 10.53 32.81 -5.08
CA PRO A 166 11.22 32.03 -6.12
C PRO A 166 12.72 31.79 -5.88
N LYS A 167 13.27 32.32 -4.79
CA LYS A 167 14.68 32.21 -4.42
C LYS A 167 14.99 31.06 -3.48
N ASP A 168 14.00 30.58 -2.73
CA ASP A 168 14.25 29.54 -1.75
C ASP A 168 14.34 28.17 -2.41
N PRO A 169 15.25 27.29 -1.95
CA PRO A 169 15.32 25.93 -2.43
C PRO A 169 14.01 25.21 -2.12
N PHE A 170 13.36 24.67 -3.15
CA PHE A 170 12.15 23.88 -2.97
C PHE A 170 12.54 22.48 -2.53
N VAL A 171 11.99 22.05 -1.40
CA VAL A 171 12.18 20.69 -0.88
C VAL A 171 10.82 20.02 -0.81
N GLU A 172 10.65 18.94 -1.55
CA GLU A 172 9.43 18.12 -1.53
C GLU A 172 9.77 16.69 -1.13
N ARG A 173 8.99 16.11 -0.22
CA ARG A 173 9.17 14.73 0.22
C ARG A 173 8.00 13.88 -0.25
N TYR A 174 8.32 12.72 -0.81
CA TYR A 174 7.36 11.76 -1.34
C TYR A 174 7.52 10.44 -0.59
N GLU A 175 6.42 9.92 -0.05
CA GLU A 175 6.39 8.57 0.54
C GLU A 175 5.77 7.58 -0.44
N ILE A 176 6.48 6.48 -0.68
CA ILE A 176 6.11 5.42 -1.62
C ILE A 176 6.36 4.09 -0.91
N ASP A 177 5.30 3.43 -0.45
CA ASP A 177 5.38 2.12 0.24
C ASP A 177 6.41 2.06 1.40
N GLY A 178 6.49 3.14 2.19
CA GLY A 178 7.44 3.24 3.31
C GLY A 178 8.86 3.64 2.91
N ILE A 179 9.11 3.98 1.64
CA ILE A 179 10.34 4.59 1.14
C ILE A 179 10.13 6.10 1.02
N CYS A 180 11.07 6.90 1.51
CA CYS A 180 11.05 8.35 1.40
C CYS A 180 11.97 8.81 0.26
N LEU A 181 11.39 9.53 -0.71
CA LEU A 181 12.10 10.23 -1.77
C LEU A 181 12.04 11.73 -1.48
N THR A 182 13.18 12.35 -1.24
CA THR A 182 13.30 13.81 -1.09
C THR A 182 13.82 14.42 -2.38
N VAL A 183 13.11 15.41 -2.89
CA VAL A 183 13.47 16.17 -4.10
C VAL A 183 13.86 17.57 -3.68
N HIS A 184 15.11 17.94 -3.92
CA HIS A 184 15.63 19.29 -3.73
C HIS A 184 15.76 19.96 -5.10
N ALA A 185 14.98 21.01 -5.34
CA ALA A 185 15.01 21.80 -6.56
C ALA A 185 15.56 23.20 -6.27
N VAL A 186 16.73 23.51 -6.84
CA VAL A 186 17.42 24.79 -6.65
C VAL A 186 17.47 25.55 -7.98
N PRO A 187 17.00 26.82 -8.05
CA PRO A 187 17.05 27.58 -9.29
C PRO A 187 18.50 27.80 -9.75
N LEU A 188 18.75 27.66 -11.06
CA LEU A 188 20.10 27.81 -11.61
C LEU A 188 20.63 29.25 -11.49
N PRO A 189 21.94 29.43 -11.17
CA PRO A 189 22.52 30.75 -11.03
C PRO A 189 22.49 31.54 -12.34
N GLY A 190 22.11 32.81 -12.28
CA GLY A 190 22.12 33.74 -13.42
C GLY A 190 20.81 33.88 -14.18
N GLN A 191 19.73 33.23 -13.74
CA GLN A 191 18.38 33.51 -14.24
C GLN A 191 17.84 34.77 -13.54
N SER A 192 17.59 35.84 -14.31
CA SER A 192 17.31 37.17 -13.75
C SER A 192 15.90 37.26 -13.18
N GLU A 193 15.82 37.65 -11.91
CA GLU A 193 14.64 37.84 -11.04
C GLU A 193 13.53 38.77 -11.57
N ARG A 194 13.72 39.46 -12.70
CA ARG A 194 12.89 40.62 -13.06
C ARG A 194 11.62 40.33 -13.86
N ASP A 195 11.52 39.19 -14.56
CA ASP A 195 10.36 38.90 -15.44
C ASP A 195 10.04 37.39 -15.60
N ALA A 196 10.70 36.49 -14.89
CA ALA A 196 10.48 35.05 -15.04
C ALA A 196 9.48 34.55 -13.98
N ALA A 197 8.23 34.31 -14.40
CA ALA A 197 7.31 33.46 -13.65
C ALA A 197 8.01 32.14 -13.26
N ILE A 198 7.68 31.56 -12.09
CA ILE A 198 8.26 30.31 -11.55
C ILE A 198 8.34 29.21 -12.62
N ASP A 199 7.33 29.13 -13.49
CA ASP A 199 7.22 28.20 -14.62
C ASP A 199 8.32 28.31 -15.70
N ASN A 200 9.03 29.45 -15.74
CA ASN A 200 10.09 29.71 -16.72
C ASN A 200 11.50 29.50 -16.18
N LEU A 201 11.63 29.25 -14.87
CA LEU A 201 12.92 28.98 -14.25
C LEU A 201 13.37 27.54 -14.53
N MET A 202 14.68 27.36 -14.69
CA MET A 202 15.29 26.03 -14.70
C MET A 202 15.87 25.75 -13.32
N TYR A 203 15.56 24.57 -12.80
CA TYR A 203 16.01 24.08 -11.51
C TYR A 203 17.05 22.99 -11.72
N GLY A 204 18.13 23.06 -10.94
CA GLY A 204 18.97 21.91 -10.67
C GLY A 204 18.25 21.02 -9.67
N ILE A 205 17.98 19.77 -10.04
CA ILE A 205 17.37 18.79 -9.14
C ILE A 205 18.45 17.90 -8.55
N THR A 206 18.38 17.70 -7.25
CA THR A 206 19.08 16.64 -6.52
C THR A 206 18.08 15.84 -5.72
N THR A 207 18.24 14.52 -5.67
CA THR A 207 17.32 13.61 -5.01
C THR A 207 18.02 12.82 -3.91
N ASP A 208 17.30 12.49 -2.85
CA ASP A 208 17.76 11.60 -1.80
C ASP A 208 16.70 10.52 -1.56
N VAL A 209 17.12 9.26 -1.48
CA VAL A 209 16.23 8.11 -1.32
C VAL A 209 16.61 7.39 -0.04
N VAL A 210 15.65 7.27 0.87
CA VAL A 210 15.84 6.60 2.16
C VAL A 210 14.80 5.49 2.27
N ASP A 211 15.26 4.27 2.56
CA ASP A 211 14.42 3.09 2.83
C ASP A 211 13.81 3.16 4.25
N SER A 212 13.07 4.24 4.51
CA SER A 212 12.30 4.48 5.72
C SER A 212 11.22 5.54 5.44
N PRO A 213 10.09 5.55 6.17
CA PRO A 213 9.05 6.54 5.98
C PRO A 213 9.59 7.96 6.20
N CYS A 214 8.98 8.95 5.51
CA CYS A 214 9.36 10.35 5.66
C CYS A 214 8.97 10.84 7.06
N THR A 215 9.92 10.86 8.00
CA THR A 215 9.72 11.42 9.36
C THR A 215 9.97 12.91 9.43
#